data_AF-X1DSV7-F1
#
_entry.id   AF-X1DSV7-F1
#
_cell.length_a   1.000
_cell.length_b   1.000
_cell.length_c   1.000
_cell.angle_alpha   90.00
_cell.angle_beta   90.00
_cell.angle_gamma   90.00
#
_symmetry.space_group_name_H-M   'P 1'
#
loop_
_entity.id
_entity.type
_entity.pdbx_description
1 polymer ?
#
loop_
_entity_poly.entity_id
_entity_poly.type
_entity_poly.pdbx_seq_one_letter_code
_entity_poly.pdbx_strand_id
1 'polypeptide(L)'
;MTLKFDIDACTGCMLCIKVCNFDAIEKDGDKVKFDMHKCVLCGSCEEVCKDDAIKIERKPIDKSKLADYKDVWVFCETVEDRLRSVALELVTKGRELAKDLGEEVVAVIIGQDIEKHAQTLIQHGADKVLVIDGKIFADFTTDAFTIAMTSLIAP
;
A
#
# COMPACT_ATOMS: atom_id res chain seq x y z
N MET A 1 5.41 -6.22 10.29
CA MET A 1 4.66 -7.46 10.02
C MET A 1 5.63 -8.61 10.22
N THR A 2 5.16 -9.75 10.71
CA THR A 2 6.04 -10.91 10.99
C THR A 2 5.31 -12.20 10.60
N LEU A 3 6.03 -13.14 10.00
CA LEU A 3 5.51 -14.48 9.72
C LEU A 3 5.76 -15.38 10.93
N LYS A 4 4.70 -16.02 11.44
CA LYS A 4 4.77 -17.11 12.41
C LYS A 4 4.36 -18.41 11.73
N PHE A 5 5.19 -19.42 11.87
CA PHE A 5 4.94 -20.75 11.32
C PHE A 5 4.98 -21.79 12.43
N ASP A 6 3.87 -22.50 12.61
CA ASP A 6 3.74 -23.63 13.51
C ASP A 6 3.99 -24.92 12.72
N ILE A 7 5.15 -25.53 12.97
CA ILE A 7 5.57 -26.74 12.28
C ILE A 7 4.76 -27.97 12.69
N ASP A 8 4.23 -27.98 13.92
CA ASP A 8 3.50 -29.10 14.49
C ASP A 8 2.07 -29.14 13.92
N ALA A 9 1.45 -27.98 13.72
CA ALA A 9 0.15 -27.85 13.07
C ALA A 9 0.21 -28.09 11.55
N CYS A 10 1.36 -27.89 10.91
CA CYS A 10 1.48 -28.00 9.45
C CYS A 10 1.28 -29.44 8.96
N THR A 11 0.30 -29.71 8.10
CA THR A 11 0.06 -31.07 7.60
C THR A 11 0.90 -31.48 6.38
N GLY A 12 1.67 -30.56 5.79
CA GLY A 12 2.46 -30.85 4.59
C GLY A 12 1.63 -30.91 3.30
N CYS A 13 0.47 -30.27 3.24
CA CYS A 13 -0.40 -30.31 2.05
C CYS A 13 0.14 -29.55 0.82
N MET A 14 1.22 -28.76 0.99
CA MET A 14 1.92 -27.99 -0.05
C MET A 14 1.08 -26.93 -0.80
N LEU A 15 -0.12 -26.59 -0.29
CA LEU A 15 -0.96 -25.54 -0.90
C LEU A 15 -0.30 -24.16 -0.86
N CYS A 16 0.41 -23.85 0.23
CA CYS A 16 1.11 -22.57 0.40
C CYS A 16 2.19 -22.33 -0.67
N ILE A 17 2.89 -23.38 -1.12
CA ILE A 17 3.89 -23.28 -2.20
C ILE A 17 3.22 -22.81 -3.50
N LYS A 18 2.06 -23.37 -3.84
CA LYS A 18 1.36 -23.08 -5.10
C LYS A 18 0.83 -21.65 -5.21
N VAL A 19 0.58 -20.99 -4.08
CA VAL A 19 0.08 -19.61 -4.05
C VAL A 19 1.17 -18.57 -3.86
N CYS A 20 2.42 -18.99 -3.65
CA CYS A 20 3.53 -18.07 -3.50
C CYS A 20 4.04 -17.61 -4.87
N ASN A 21 3.70 -16.39 -5.27
CA ASN A 21 4.19 -15.78 -6.52
C ASN A 21 5.66 -15.32 -6.45
N PHE A 22 6.32 -15.50 -5.31
CA PHE A 22 7.67 -14.99 -5.04
C PHE A 22 8.70 -16.11 -4.85
N ASP A 23 8.30 -17.38 -5.04
CA ASP A 23 9.14 -18.56 -4.79
C ASP A 23 9.81 -18.52 -3.40
N ALA A 24 9.09 -17.98 -2.41
CA ALA A 24 9.57 -17.79 -1.04
C ALA A 24 9.27 -18.99 -0.14
N ILE A 25 8.65 -20.05 -0.68
CA ILE A 25 8.25 -21.24 0.09
C ILE A 25 8.71 -22.47 -0.68
N GLU A 26 9.53 -23.29 -0.03
CA GLU A 26 10.06 -24.52 -0.60
C GLU A 26 9.67 -25.73 0.26
N LYS A 27 9.61 -26.90 -0.36
CA LYS A 27 9.38 -28.15 0.35
C LYS A 27 10.61 -28.52 1.18
N ASP A 28 10.40 -28.85 2.44
CA ASP A 28 11.45 -29.32 3.37
C ASP A 28 10.97 -30.59 4.07
N GLY A 29 11.40 -31.75 3.58
CA GLY A 29 10.87 -33.05 4.00
C GLY A 29 9.36 -33.15 3.77
N ASP A 30 8.61 -33.44 4.84
CA ASP A 30 7.14 -33.51 4.82
C ASP A 30 6.47 -32.15 5.12
N LYS A 31 7.26 -31.09 5.34
CA LYS A 31 6.78 -29.74 5.68
C LYS A 31 7.30 -28.73 4.65
N VAL A 32 7.32 -27.45 5.04
CA VAL A 32 7.79 -26.34 4.21
C VAL A 32 8.79 -25.48 4.96
N LYS A 33 9.64 -24.81 4.19
CA LYS A 33 10.59 -23.80 4.66
C LYS A 33 10.34 -22.49 3.93
N PHE A 34 10.55 -21.37 4.63
CA PHE A 34 10.37 -20.03 4.09
C PHE A 34 11.72 -19.35 3.84
N ASP A 35 11.87 -18.75 2.66
CA ASP A 35 12.95 -17.81 2.35
C ASP A 35 12.48 -16.38 2.66
N MET A 36 12.97 -15.84 3.77
CA MET A 36 12.59 -14.50 4.22
C MET A 36 13.22 -13.37 3.42
N HIS A 37 14.18 -13.64 2.54
CA HIS A 37 14.70 -12.63 1.61
C HIS A 37 13.77 -12.44 0.40
N LYS A 38 12.96 -13.44 0.06
CA LYS A 38 11.98 -13.38 -1.04
C LYS A 38 10.56 -13.08 -0.56
N CYS A 39 10.24 -13.43 0.68
CA CYS A 39 8.90 -13.25 1.24
C CYS A 39 8.56 -11.76 1.40
N VAL A 40 7.51 -11.31 0.71
CA VAL A 40 6.98 -9.93 0.83
C VAL A 40 5.83 -9.80 1.84
N LEU A 41 5.55 -10.86 2.62
CA LEU A 41 4.50 -10.89 3.65
C LEU A 41 3.09 -10.56 3.12
N CYS A 42 2.76 -10.96 1.88
CA CYS A 42 1.44 -10.70 1.27
C CYS A 42 0.28 -11.43 1.95
N GLY A 43 0.52 -12.56 2.62
CA GLY A 43 -0.50 -13.32 3.35
C GLY A 43 -1.24 -14.39 2.54
N SER A 44 -0.97 -14.56 1.24
CA SER A 44 -1.65 -15.58 0.43
C SER A 44 -1.47 -17.01 0.97
N CYS A 45 -0.31 -17.31 1.59
CA CYS A 45 -0.05 -18.60 2.22
C CYS A 45 -0.83 -18.82 3.54
N GLU A 46 -1.11 -17.75 4.30
CA GLU A 46 -1.97 -17.77 5.48
C GLU A 46 -3.42 -18.09 5.08
N GLU A 47 -3.93 -17.46 4.01
CA GLU A 47 -5.31 -17.65 3.53
C GLU A 47 -5.62 -19.08 3.07
N VAL A 48 -4.65 -19.79 2.51
CA VAL A 48 -4.85 -21.18 2.05
C VAL A 48 -4.50 -22.24 3.10
N CYS A 49 -3.94 -21.83 4.25
CA CYS A 49 -3.55 -22.76 5.30
C CYS A 49 -4.77 -23.21 6.10
N LYS A 50 -5.29 -24.39 5.76
CA LYS A 50 -6.50 -24.96 6.41
C LYS A 50 -6.29 -25.33 7.88
N ASP A 51 -5.04 -25.50 8.29
CA ASP A 51 -4.65 -25.92 9.64
C ASP A 51 -4.15 -24.74 10.48
N ASP A 52 -4.27 -23.50 9.99
CA ASP A 52 -3.83 -22.28 10.66
C ASP A 52 -2.33 -22.25 11.06
N ALA A 53 -1.52 -23.14 10.46
CA ALA A 53 -0.09 -23.27 10.73
C ALA A 53 0.74 -22.07 10.29
N ILE A 54 0.22 -21.20 9.42
CA ILE A 54 0.89 -19.99 8.93
C ILE A 54 0.08 -18.77 9.36
N LYS A 55 0.70 -17.84 10.09
CA LYS A 55 0.09 -16.58 10.51
C LYS A 55 0.96 -15.40 10.12
N ILE A 56 0.36 -14.36 9.53
CA ILE A 56 1.02 -13.08 9.29
C ILE A 56 0.56 -12.09 10.35
N GLU A 57 1.43 -11.84 11.33
CA GLU A 57 1.17 -10.86 12.37
C GLU A 57 1.29 -9.45 11.80
N ARG A 58 0.14 -8.78 11.78
CA ARG A 58 -0.01 -7.37 11.44
C ARG A 58 -0.08 -6.58 12.75
N LYS A 59 0.45 -5.35 12.77
CA LYS A 59 0.35 -4.50 13.96
C LYS A 59 -1.13 -4.29 14.29
N PRO A 60 -1.57 -4.50 15.55
CA PRO A 60 -2.94 -4.23 15.93
C PRO A 60 -3.23 -2.74 15.76
N ILE A 61 -4.29 -2.42 15.03
CA ILE A 61 -4.77 -1.05 14.87
C ILE A 61 -5.64 -0.74 16.08
N ASP A 62 -5.30 0.33 16.80
CA ASP A 62 -6.15 0.87 17.85
C ASP A 62 -7.40 1.49 17.21
N LYS A 63 -8.48 0.71 17.16
CA LYS A 63 -9.75 1.15 16.54
C LYS A 63 -10.34 2.39 17.21
N SER A 64 -9.98 2.69 18.46
CA SER A 64 -10.47 3.88 19.15
C SER A 64 -9.98 5.19 18.51
N LYS A 65 -8.82 5.15 17.82
CA LYS A 65 -8.23 6.30 17.14
C LYS A 65 -8.68 6.45 15.69
N LEU A 66 -9.41 5.47 15.14
CA LEU A 66 -9.84 5.54 13.74
C LEU A 66 -10.77 6.73 13.46
N ALA A 67 -11.56 7.12 14.47
CA ALA A 67 -12.46 8.27 14.39
C ALA A 67 -11.73 9.62 14.37
N ASP A 68 -10.44 9.65 14.74
CA ASP A 68 -9.65 10.87 14.76
C ASP A 68 -9.05 11.20 13.38
N TYR A 69 -9.00 10.22 12.47
CA TYR A 69 -8.52 10.43 11.11
C TYR A 69 -9.61 11.04 10.24
N LYS A 70 -9.19 11.98 9.40
CA LYS A 70 -10.02 12.90 8.65
C LYS A 70 -9.50 13.04 7.23
N ASP A 71 -10.27 13.74 6.40
CA ASP A 71 -9.97 14.03 4.99
C ASP A 71 -10.08 12.82 4.03
N VAL A 72 -10.28 13.14 2.75
CA VAL A 72 -10.27 12.21 1.62
C VAL A 72 -8.98 12.40 0.85
N TRP A 73 -8.13 11.38 0.84
CA TRP A 73 -6.84 11.43 0.16
C TRP A 73 -6.92 10.83 -1.25
N VAL A 74 -6.39 11.55 -2.24
CA VAL A 74 -6.33 11.10 -3.64
C VAL A 74 -4.87 11.07 -4.10
N PHE A 75 -4.37 9.88 -4.41
CA PHE A 75 -3.05 9.73 -5.02
C PHE A 75 -3.09 10.13 -6.50
N CYS A 76 -2.21 11.06 -6.87
CA CYS A 76 -2.16 11.71 -8.17
C CYS A 76 -0.91 11.24 -8.93
N GLU A 77 -1.07 10.21 -9.77
CA GLU A 77 0.02 9.62 -10.56
C GLU A 77 0.61 10.62 -11.57
N THR A 78 1.94 10.63 -11.66
CA THR A 78 2.69 11.30 -12.74
C THR A 78 3.52 10.29 -13.52
N VAL A 79 3.62 10.49 -14.84
CA VAL A 79 4.51 9.71 -15.71
C VAL A 79 5.36 10.68 -16.52
N GLU A 80 6.68 10.52 -16.44
CA GLU A 80 7.66 11.42 -17.07
C GLU A 80 7.30 12.89 -16.79
N ASP A 81 7.21 13.29 -15.52
CA ASP A 81 6.86 14.65 -15.08
C ASP A 81 5.44 15.17 -15.42
N ARG A 82 4.60 14.36 -16.08
CA ARG A 82 3.25 14.74 -16.50
C ARG A 82 2.19 14.17 -15.58
N LEU A 83 1.31 15.05 -15.06
CA LEU A 83 0.12 14.65 -14.33
C LEU A 83 -0.86 13.91 -15.25
N ARG A 84 -1.31 12.73 -14.82
CA ARG A 84 -2.29 11.92 -15.56
C ARG A 84 -3.69 12.53 -15.41
N SER A 85 -4.48 12.55 -16.48
CA SER A 85 -5.84 13.10 -16.44
C SER A 85 -6.75 12.38 -15.43
N VAL A 86 -6.53 11.08 -15.23
CA VAL A 86 -7.25 10.27 -14.24
C VAL A 86 -7.11 10.84 -12.83
N ALA A 87 -5.96 11.44 -12.48
CA ALA A 87 -5.78 12.09 -11.18
C ALA A 87 -6.75 13.27 -11.01
N LEU A 88 -6.98 14.06 -12.05
CA LEU A 88 -7.91 15.20 -12.03
C LEU A 88 -9.37 14.74 -11.88
N GLU A 89 -9.75 13.68 -12.58
CA GLU A 89 -11.06 13.05 -12.48
C GLU A 89 -11.30 12.52 -11.05
N LEU A 90 -10.30 11.85 -10.48
CA LEU A 90 -10.36 11.32 -9.12
C LEU A 90 -10.39 12.42 -8.05
N VAL A 91 -9.66 13.52 -8.23
CA VAL A 91 -9.75 14.68 -7.32
C VAL A 91 -11.14 15.30 -7.35
N THR A 92 -11.70 15.45 -8.55
CA THR A 92 -13.07 15.96 -8.72
C THR A 92 -14.08 15.05 -8.01
N LYS A 93 -13.96 13.73 -8.19
CA LYS A 93 -14.85 12.78 -7.53
C LYS A 93 -14.62 12.69 -6.02
N GLY A 94 -13.37 12.82 -5.59
CA GLY A 94 -12.97 12.92 -4.19
C GLY A 94 -13.61 14.12 -3.51
N ARG A 95 -13.76 15.25 -4.23
CA ARG A 95 -14.44 16.44 -3.71
C ARG A 95 -15.92 16.23 -3.46
N GLU A 96 -16.61 15.48 -4.32
CA GLU A 96 -18.01 15.11 -4.08
C GLU A 96 -18.12 14.25 -2.81
N LEU A 97 -17.24 13.25 -2.66
CA LEU A 97 -17.21 12.40 -1.47
C LEU A 97 -16.88 13.19 -0.19
N ALA A 98 -15.86 14.04 -0.24
CA ALA A 98 -15.43 14.85 0.90
C ALA A 98 -16.54 15.81 1.36
N LYS A 99 -17.32 16.37 0.41
CA LYS A 99 -18.50 17.17 0.73
C LYS A 99 -19.56 16.38 1.50
N ASP A 100 -19.84 15.13 1.10
CA ASP A 100 -20.82 14.28 1.79
C ASP A 100 -20.35 13.89 3.20
N LEU A 101 -19.03 13.79 3.41
CA LEU A 101 -18.41 13.50 4.70
C LEU A 101 -18.20 14.75 5.58
N GLY A 102 -18.25 15.95 4.99
CA GLY A 102 -17.91 17.20 5.69
C GLY A 102 -16.40 17.36 5.94
N GLU A 103 -15.57 16.79 5.08
CA GLU A 103 -14.12 16.66 5.19
C GLU A 103 -13.41 17.39 4.02
N GLU A 104 -12.07 17.50 4.05
CA GLU A 104 -11.29 18.11 2.98
C GLU A 104 -10.73 17.07 1.98
N VAL A 105 -10.38 17.50 0.77
CA VAL A 105 -9.63 16.68 -0.20
C VAL A 105 -8.15 16.99 -0.13
N VAL A 106 -7.35 15.96 0.14
CA VAL A 106 -5.89 16.04 0.11
C VAL A 106 -5.37 15.29 -1.12
N ALA A 107 -4.88 16.03 -2.11
CA ALA A 107 -4.20 15.42 -3.25
C ALA A 107 -2.75 15.09 -2.86
N VAL A 108 -2.29 13.87 -3.11
CA VAL A 108 -0.90 13.45 -2.87
C VAL A 108 -0.22 13.21 -4.21
N ILE A 109 0.85 13.93 -4.50
CA ILE A 109 1.61 13.82 -5.74
C ILE A 109 3.08 13.47 -5.43
N ILE A 110 3.61 12.48 -6.14
CA ILE A 110 4.98 11.96 -5.96
C ILE A 110 5.63 11.86 -7.34
N GLY A 111 6.79 12.49 -7.52
CA GLY A 111 7.48 12.51 -8.82
C GLY A 111 8.73 13.39 -8.82
N GLN A 112 9.22 13.72 -10.01
CA GLN A 112 10.33 14.66 -10.21
C GLN A 112 9.86 15.89 -10.99
N ASP A 113 10.19 17.09 -10.51
CA ASP A 113 9.85 18.37 -11.14
C ASP A 113 8.32 18.56 -11.29
N ILE A 114 7.57 18.16 -10.25
CA ILE A 114 6.10 18.04 -10.24
C ILE A 114 5.38 19.10 -9.40
N GLU A 115 6.09 19.96 -8.65
CA GLU A 115 5.48 21.03 -7.84
C GLU A 115 4.57 21.95 -8.68
N LYS A 116 4.91 22.13 -9.96
CA LYS A 116 4.12 22.88 -10.96
C LYS A 116 2.66 22.41 -11.10
N HIS A 117 2.35 21.16 -10.75
CA HIS A 117 1.01 20.58 -10.87
C HIS A 117 0.11 20.84 -9.66
N ALA A 118 0.65 21.33 -8.54
CA ALA A 118 -0.14 21.56 -7.32
C ALA A 118 -1.31 22.53 -7.57
N GLN A 119 -1.05 23.63 -8.28
CA GLN A 119 -2.10 24.61 -8.59
C GLN A 119 -3.21 24.01 -9.45
N THR A 120 -2.86 23.15 -10.40
CA THR A 120 -3.84 22.44 -11.24
C THR A 120 -4.73 21.53 -10.39
N LEU A 121 -4.17 20.81 -9.42
CA LEU A 121 -4.94 19.94 -8.52
C LEU A 121 -5.90 20.74 -7.64
N ILE A 122 -5.47 21.89 -7.10
CA ILE A 122 -6.34 22.81 -6.34
C ILE A 122 -7.52 23.29 -7.21
N GLN A 123 -7.25 23.69 -8.46
CA GLN A 123 -8.30 24.14 -9.40
C GLN A 123 -9.35 23.07 -9.70
N HIS A 124 -8.99 21.78 -9.59
CA HIS A 124 -9.90 20.66 -9.83
C HIS A 124 -10.59 20.14 -8.55
N GLY A 125 -10.37 20.81 -7.41
CA GLY A 125 -11.16 20.56 -6.19
C GLY A 125 -10.38 20.00 -5.01
N ALA A 126 -9.05 19.91 -5.08
CA ALA A 126 -8.25 19.64 -3.89
C ALA A 126 -8.23 20.88 -2.96
N ASP A 127 -8.34 20.66 -1.64
CA ASP A 127 -8.16 21.72 -0.64
C ASP A 127 -6.68 21.85 -0.26
N LYS A 128 -5.96 20.72 -0.24
CA LYS A 128 -4.53 20.63 0.06
C LYS A 128 -3.83 19.76 -0.98
N VAL A 129 -2.56 20.04 -1.22
CA VAL A 129 -1.68 19.20 -2.03
C VAL A 129 -0.42 18.86 -1.22
N LEU A 130 -0.18 17.57 -1.01
CA LEU A 130 1.08 17.06 -0.46
C LEU A 130 1.99 16.70 -1.63
N VAL A 131 3.13 17.38 -1.69
CA VAL A 131 4.11 17.27 -2.78
C VAL A 131 5.34 16.54 -2.27
N ILE A 132 5.67 15.41 -2.89
CA ILE A 132 6.95 14.72 -2.69
C ILE A 132 7.72 14.79 -4.00
N ASP A 133 8.65 15.73 -4.09
CA ASP A 133 9.48 15.96 -5.27
C ASP A 133 10.92 15.45 -5.05
N GLY A 134 11.43 14.65 -5.97
CA GLY A 134 12.82 14.21 -5.94
C GLY A 134 13.22 13.37 -7.14
N LYS A 135 14.50 13.45 -7.52
CA LYS A 135 15.08 12.70 -8.65
C LYS A 135 14.92 11.18 -8.55
N ILE A 136 14.80 10.64 -7.33
CA ILE A 136 14.56 9.20 -7.11
C ILE A 136 13.17 8.75 -7.59
N PHE A 137 12.24 9.68 -7.80
CA PHE A 137 10.88 9.43 -8.28
C PHE A 137 10.71 9.76 -9.77
N ALA A 138 11.81 9.89 -10.53
CA ALA A 138 11.76 10.07 -11.98
C ALA A 138 11.00 8.93 -12.66
N ASP A 139 11.30 7.71 -12.21
CA ASP A 139 10.65 6.47 -12.62
C ASP A 139 9.92 5.84 -11.44
N PHE A 140 8.81 5.17 -11.73
CA PHE A 140 8.09 4.41 -10.72
C PHE A 140 8.91 3.22 -10.23
N THR A 141 9.11 3.14 -8.91
CA THR A 141 9.62 1.94 -8.24
C THR A 141 8.78 1.63 -7.03
N THR A 142 8.47 0.35 -6.80
CA THR A 142 7.64 -0.08 -5.68
C THR A 142 8.21 0.39 -4.35
N ASP A 143 9.50 0.24 -4.14
CA ASP A 143 10.14 0.54 -2.85
C ASP A 143 10.12 2.05 -2.56
N ALA A 144 10.57 2.88 -3.50
CA ALA A 144 10.65 4.33 -3.26
C ALA A 144 9.25 4.93 -3.05
N PHE A 145 8.28 4.57 -3.88
CA PHE A 145 6.91 5.07 -3.76
C PHE A 145 6.22 4.55 -2.51
N THR A 146 6.46 3.29 -2.11
CA THR A 146 5.94 2.74 -0.85
C THR A 146 6.51 3.50 0.34
N ILE A 147 7.81 3.74 0.38
CA ILE A 147 8.46 4.50 1.46
C ILE A 147 7.90 5.93 1.52
N ALA A 148 7.81 6.60 0.36
CA ALA A 148 7.28 7.95 0.27
C ALA A 148 5.84 8.02 0.77
N MET A 149 4.94 7.18 0.24
CA MET A 149 3.53 7.16 0.63
C MET A 149 3.35 6.80 2.12
N THR A 150 4.02 5.76 2.60
CA THR A 150 3.87 5.31 4.00
C THR A 150 4.43 6.29 5.00
N SER A 151 5.40 7.13 4.63
CA SER A 151 5.89 8.19 5.51
C SER A 151 4.89 9.32 5.77
N LEU A 152 3.87 9.45 4.92
CA LEU A 152 2.76 10.40 5.11
C LEU A 152 1.67 9.87 6.04
N ILE A 153 1.60 8.56 6.25
CA ILE A 153 0.55 7.91 7.03
C ILE A 153 1.02 7.80 8.49
N ALA A 154 0.17 8.19 9.44
CA ALA A 154 0.46 8.04 10.86
C ALA A 154 0.73 6.56 11.22
N PRO A 155 1.68 6.27 12.13
CA PRO A 155 2.15 4.92 12.45
C PRO A 155 1.17 4.03 13.23
#